data_AF-A0A9P1GMY0-F1
#
_entry.id   AF-A0A9P1GMY0-F1
#
_cell.length_a   1.000
_cell.length_b   1.000
_cell.length_c   1.000
_cell.angle_alpha   90.00
_cell.angle_beta   90.00
_cell.angle_gamma   90.00
#
_symmetry.space_group_name_H-M   'P 1'
#
loop_
_entity.id
_entity.type
_entity.pdbx_description
1 polymer ?
#
loop_
_entity_poly.entity_id
_entity_poly.type
_entity_poly.pdbx_seq_one_letter_code
_entity_poly.pdbx_strand_id
1 'polypeptide(L)'
;MEKEKQSENASLQDLLKQTLSRVNQLEDSLKNVKQVQSLQGTDQPTRAESELPKKRPVPDKDMKKATTDEEDEDGGTDGSEEEEDEEDQWVRTPQGKVEQDIVDRYKAGGTDREELEMALLESISKWGLDRSNYKKIKADFVMRCKWVRERMEDKEQEVHGKWYTEDALKKSGKFSPASIKAMVAYCRRFPESLVRCWRYNENVSEYYIIDEDKTLHRKAERTKETEAPEGLGKNLVALPDPKPAPEVVGSQVGHHCSFM
;
A
#
# COMPACT_ATOMS: atom_id res chain seq x y z
N MET A 1 49.63 -9.05 3.70
CA MET A 1 48.31 -9.72 3.66
C MET A 1 47.91 -10.32 5.01
N GLU A 2 48.70 -11.16 5.69
CA GLU A 2 48.25 -11.75 6.98
C GLU A 2 48.05 -10.73 8.12
N LYS A 3 48.91 -9.71 8.22
CA LYS A 3 48.77 -8.65 9.24
C LYS A 3 47.49 -7.81 9.05
N GLU A 4 47.06 -7.62 7.81
CA GLU A 4 45.88 -6.83 7.45
C GLU A 4 44.59 -7.59 7.81
N LYS A 5 44.54 -8.90 7.52
CA LYS A 5 43.45 -9.79 7.97
C LYS A 5 43.32 -9.85 9.50
N GLN A 6 44.44 -9.78 10.22
CA GLN A 6 44.42 -9.76 11.69
C GLN A 6 43.86 -8.43 12.22
N SER A 7 44.20 -7.29 11.62
CA SER A 7 43.63 -5.99 12.02
C SER A 7 42.14 -5.88 11.71
N GLU A 8 41.68 -6.42 10.58
CA GLU A 8 40.26 -6.43 10.23
C GLU A 8 39.44 -7.28 11.20
N ASN A 9 39.95 -8.45 11.58
CA ASN A 9 39.26 -9.32 12.54
C ASN A 9 39.15 -8.67 13.92
N ALA A 10 40.20 -7.97 14.38
CA ALA A 10 40.15 -7.21 15.64
C ALA A 10 39.09 -6.08 15.60
N SER A 11 39.01 -5.34 14.49
CA SER A 11 38.01 -4.29 14.28
C SER A 11 36.58 -4.84 14.30
N LEU A 12 36.34 -5.99 13.66
CA LEU A 12 35.02 -6.64 13.66
C LEU A 12 34.60 -7.12 15.04
N GLN A 13 35.54 -7.64 15.84
CA GLN A 13 35.27 -8.06 17.22
C GLN A 13 34.88 -6.89 18.12
N ASP A 14 35.52 -5.73 17.96
CA ASP A 14 35.18 -4.53 18.72
C ASP A 14 33.81 -3.96 18.31
N LEU A 15 33.51 -3.97 17.00
CA LEU A 15 32.18 -3.58 16.50
C LEU A 15 31.09 -4.52 17.05
N LEU A 16 31.33 -5.83 17.11
CA LEU A 16 30.40 -6.80 17.67
C LEU A 16 30.16 -6.58 19.18
N LYS A 17 31.21 -6.26 19.94
CA LYS A 17 31.06 -5.92 21.36
C LYS A 17 30.26 -4.63 21.55
N GLN A 18 30.49 -3.63 20.70
CA GLN A 18 29.76 -2.37 20.75
C GLN A 18 28.27 -2.56 20.42
N THR A 19 27.93 -3.37 19.42
CA THR A 19 26.54 -3.66 19.07
C THR A 19 25.83 -4.45 20.15
N LEU A 20 26.46 -5.48 20.73
CA LEU A 20 25.90 -6.23 21.86
C LEU A 20 25.65 -5.34 23.08
N SER A 21 26.60 -4.44 23.41
CA SER A 21 26.41 -3.47 24.49
C SER A 21 25.20 -2.55 24.26
N ARG A 22 24.96 -2.14 23.02
CA ARG A 22 23.84 -1.27 22.66
C ARG A 22 22.50 -2.02 22.72
N VAL A 23 22.46 -3.28 22.32
CA VAL A 23 21.25 -4.12 22.44
C VAL A 23 20.84 -4.26 23.90
N ASN A 24 21.78 -4.57 24.80
CA ASN A 24 21.48 -4.69 26.23
C ASN A 24 20.92 -3.38 26.84
N GLN A 25 21.45 -2.22 26.46
CA GLN A 25 20.93 -0.91 26.90
C GLN A 25 19.49 -0.65 26.43
N LEU A 26 19.14 -1.11 25.22
CA LEU A 26 17.78 -0.98 24.68
C LEU A 26 16.81 -1.94 25.39
N GLU A 27 17.24 -3.16 25.71
CA GLU A 27 16.43 -4.11 26.48
C GLU A 27 16.09 -3.56 27.88
N ASP A 28 17.06 -2.93 28.56
CA ASP A 28 16.82 -2.33 29.87
C ASP A 28 15.91 -1.09 29.78
N SER A 29 16.06 -0.28 28.72
CA SER A 29 15.15 0.83 28.45
C SER A 29 13.71 0.35 28.20
N LEU A 30 13.53 -0.76 27.48
CA LEU A 30 12.22 -1.34 27.20
C LEU A 30 11.54 -1.87 28.48
N LYS A 31 12.31 -2.47 29.40
CA LYS A 31 11.80 -2.90 30.72
C LYS A 31 11.28 -1.69 31.52
N ASN A 32 12.01 -0.57 31.50
CA ASN A 32 11.59 0.65 32.20
C ASN A 32 10.30 1.23 31.62
N VAL A 33 10.14 1.26 30.30
CA VAL A 33 8.90 1.75 29.65
C VAL A 33 7.69 0.89 30.05
N LYS A 34 7.83 -0.43 30.08
CA LYS A 34 6.76 -1.33 30.52
C LYS A 34 6.37 -1.10 31.99
N GLN A 35 7.34 -0.82 32.85
CA GLN A 35 7.08 -0.50 34.26
C GLN A 35 6.28 0.81 34.41
N VAL A 36 6.62 1.84 33.62
CA VAL A 36 5.88 3.12 33.63
C VAL A 36 4.44 2.94 33.12
N GLN A 37 4.23 2.13 32.08
CA GLN A 37 2.88 1.82 31.58
C GLN A 37 2.03 1.04 32.59
N SER A 38 2.64 0.15 33.39
CA SER A 38 1.94 -0.57 34.45
C SER A 38 1.50 0.35 35.61
N LEU A 39 2.18 1.47 35.84
CA LEU A 39 1.83 2.44 36.88
C LEU A 39 0.77 3.44 36.41
N GLN A 40 0.59 3.62 35.09
CA GLN A 40 -0.50 4.42 34.51
C GLN A 40 -1.82 3.63 34.44
N GLY A 41 -2.15 2.93 35.53
CA GLY A 41 -3.41 2.22 35.71
C GLY A 41 -4.60 3.07 35.24
N THR A 42 -5.53 2.37 34.61
CA THR A 42 -6.71 2.84 33.89
C THR A 42 -7.75 3.53 34.78
N ASP A 43 -7.36 4.58 35.50
CA ASP A 43 -8.29 5.52 36.10
C ASP A 43 -8.68 6.55 35.02
N GLN A 44 -9.38 6.07 33.98
CA GLN A 44 -10.21 7.00 33.21
C GLN A 44 -11.37 7.40 34.11
N PRO A 45 -11.50 8.69 34.49
CA PRO A 45 -12.72 9.15 35.14
C PRO A 45 -13.85 8.93 34.14
N THR A 46 -14.81 8.07 34.50
CA THR A 46 -16.11 7.99 33.83
C THR A 46 -16.69 9.38 33.79
N ARG A 47 -16.58 10.02 32.62
CA ARG A 47 -17.07 11.37 32.37
C ARG A 47 -18.58 11.34 32.59
N ALA A 48 -18.99 11.90 33.73
CA ALA A 48 -20.39 12.12 34.05
C ALA A 48 -21.06 12.82 32.86
N GLU A 49 -22.20 12.28 32.46
CA GLU A 49 -23.06 12.78 31.40
C GLU A 49 -23.40 14.25 31.68
N SER A 50 -22.71 15.16 31.00
CA SER A 50 -23.04 16.58 31.03
C SER A 50 -24.29 16.79 30.18
N GLU A 51 -25.35 17.21 30.86
CA GLU A 51 -26.67 17.55 30.35
C GLU A 51 -26.64 18.34 29.04
N LEU A 52 -27.42 17.85 28.07
CA LEU A 52 -27.70 18.50 26.79
C LEU A 52 -28.35 19.88 26.99
N PRO A 53 -27.81 20.96 26.42
CA PRO A 53 -28.48 22.25 26.42
C PRO A 53 -29.73 22.22 25.53
N LYS A 54 -30.85 22.67 26.11
CA LYS A 54 -32.17 22.81 25.49
C LYS A 54 -32.11 23.55 24.15
N LYS A 55 -32.75 22.95 23.14
CA LYS A 55 -32.99 23.49 21.78
C LYS A 55 -33.51 24.93 21.84
N ARG A 56 -32.88 25.83 21.07
CA ARG A 56 -33.47 27.14 20.72
C ARG A 56 -34.47 26.95 19.56
N PRO A 57 -35.54 27.75 19.48
CA PRO A 57 -36.47 27.73 18.36
C PRO A 57 -35.81 28.32 17.12
N VAL A 58 -36.02 27.67 15.97
CA VAL A 58 -35.63 28.14 14.64
C VAL A 58 -36.68 29.17 14.19
N PRO A 59 -36.29 30.34 13.66
CA PRO A 59 -37.24 31.26 13.05
C PRO A 59 -37.61 30.77 11.64
N ASP A 60 -38.91 30.68 11.38
CA ASP A 60 -39.48 30.47 10.05
C ASP A 60 -38.94 31.52 9.08
N LYS A 61 -38.33 31.06 7.99
CA LYS A 61 -38.00 31.89 6.83
C LYS A 61 -38.91 31.49 5.68
N ASP A 62 -39.82 32.38 5.36
CA ASP A 62 -40.68 32.36 4.19
C ASP A 62 -39.86 32.16 2.90
N MET A 63 -40.06 31.01 2.25
CA MET A 63 -39.60 30.77 0.89
C MET A 63 -40.52 31.47 -0.09
N LYS A 64 -40.06 32.59 -0.65
CA LYS A 64 -40.64 33.17 -1.87
C LYS A 64 -40.31 32.25 -3.06
N LYS A 65 -41.36 31.62 -3.58
CA LYS A 65 -41.40 30.84 -4.82
C LYS A 65 -41.26 31.79 -6.01
N ALA A 66 -40.08 31.82 -6.63
CA ALA A 66 -39.91 32.39 -7.96
C ALA A 66 -40.18 31.27 -8.98
N THR A 67 -41.24 31.46 -9.77
CA THR A 67 -41.54 30.69 -10.97
C THR A 67 -40.63 31.19 -12.08
N THR A 68 -39.91 30.30 -12.75
CA THR A 68 -39.20 30.60 -13.99
C THR A 68 -39.70 29.59 -15.00
N ASP A 69 -40.33 30.12 -16.05
CA ASP A 69 -40.80 29.39 -17.23
C ASP A 69 -39.61 28.67 -17.90
N GLU A 70 -39.76 27.38 -18.16
CA GLU A 70 -38.90 26.64 -19.07
C GLU A 70 -39.60 26.57 -20.42
N GLU A 71 -38.95 27.16 -21.43
CA GLU A 71 -39.30 27.02 -22.83
C GLU A 71 -38.73 25.67 -23.34
N ASP A 72 -39.59 24.90 -23.98
CA ASP A 72 -39.27 23.64 -24.65
C ASP A 72 -38.43 23.92 -25.93
N GLU A 73 -37.16 23.52 -25.96
CA GLU A 73 -36.43 23.33 -27.22
C GLU A 73 -36.16 21.84 -27.48
N ASP A 74 -36.96 21.33 -28.42
CA ASP A 74 -36.85 20.03 -29.07
C ASP A 74 -35.66 20.05 -30.04
N GLY A 75 -34.60 19.32 -29.70
CA GLY A 75 -33.35 19.26 -30.44
C GLY A 75 -32.87 17.82 -30.61
N GLY A 76 -33.54 17.07 -31.50
CA GLY A 76 -33.11 15.74 -31.93
C GLY A 76 -31.72 15.77 -32.57
N THR A 77 -30.80 15.00 -31.99
CA THR A 77 -29.50 14.67 -32.60
C THR A 77 -29.42 13.16 -32.74
N ASP A 78 -29.50 12.71 -33.99
CA ASP A 78 -29.24 11.35 -34.45
C ASP A 78 -27.73 11.09 -34.35
N GLY A 79 -27.32 10.43 -33.26
CA GLY A 79 -25.95 10.08 -32.95
C GLY A 79 -25.69 8.62 -33.33
N SER A 80 -24.98 8.42 -34.43
CA SER A 80 -24.39 7.16 -34.84
C SER A 80 -23.52 6.57 -33.73
N GLU A 81 -23.91 5.37 -33.26
CA GLU A 81 -23.14 4.50 -32.35
C GLU A 81 -21.88 4.00 -33.06
N GLU A 82 -20.76 4.68 -32.83
CA GLU A 82 -19.43 4.07 -32.96
C GLU A 82 -18.99 3.62 -31.56
N GLU A 83 -19.17 2.33 -31.29
CA GLU A 83 -18.59 1.64 -30.13
C GLU A 83 -17.07 1.60 -30.29
N GLU A 84 -16.38 2.64 -29.81
CA GLU A 84 -14.94 2.62 -29.61
C GLU A 84 -14.62 2.06 -28.22
N ASP A 85 -13.83 0.99 -28.18
CA ASP A 85 -13.35 0.28 -26.99
C ASP A 85 -12.66 1.23 -25.97
N GLU A 86 -13.38 1.70 -24.95
CA GLU A 86 -12.89 2.57 -23.86
C GLU A 86 -12.17 1.82 -22.71
N GLU A 87 -11.35 0.79 -22.98
CA GLU A 87 -10.68 0.05 -21.88
C GLU A 87 -9.30 0.59 -21.44
N ASP A 88 -8.73 1.62 -22.09
CA ASP A 88 -7.39 2.15 -21.75
C ASP A 88 -7.38 3.57 -21.12
N GLN A 89 -8.53 4.08 -20.66
CA GLN A 89 -8.69 5.49 -20.31
C GLN A 89 -8.46 5.88 -18.83
N TRP A 90 -7.50 5.30 -18.08
CA TRP A 90 -7.25 5.76 -16.68
C TRP A 90 -5.79 5.92 -16.21
N VAL A 91 -4.80 5.95 -17.11
CA VAL A 91 -3.45 6.44 -16.72
C VAL A 91 -3.21 7.83 -17.30
N ARG A 92 -4.09 8.79 -16.98
CA ARG A 92 -3.72 10.21 -17.09
C ARG A 92 -2.59 10.44 -16.09
N THR A 93 -1.35 10.33 -16.55
CA THR A 93 -0.18 10.66 -15.73
C THR A 93 -0.40 12.06 -15.17
N PRO A 94 -0.41 12.26 -13.84
CA PRO A 94 -0.66 13.56 -13.26
C PRO A 94 0.48 14.49 -13.66
N GLN A 95 0.25 15.31 -14.70
CA GLN A 95 1.14 16.39 -15.10
C GLN A 95 0.98 17.62 -14.16
N GLY A 96 0.50 17.38 -12.94
CA GLY A 96 0.18 18.41 -11.96
C GLY A 96 1.44 19.11 -11.45
N LYS A 97 1.29 20.43 -11.24
CA LYS A 97 2.16 21.14 -10.30
C LYS A 97 1.90 20.54 -8.91
N VAL A 98 2.94 20.49 -8.06
CA VAL A 98 2.74 20.14 -6.65
C VAL A 98 1.79 21.19 -6.07
N GLU A 99 0.70 20.74 -5.48
CA GLU A 99 -0.31 21.62 -4.89
C GLU A 99 0.30 22.42 -3.73
N GLN A 100 -0.13 23.67 -3.54
CA GLN A 100 0.46 24.58 -2.56
C GLN A 100 0.27 24.08 -1.13
N ASP A 101 -0.82 23.36 -0.86
CA ASP A 101 -1.11 22.76 0.44
C ASP A 101 -0.06 21.71 0.85
N ILE A 102 0.46 20.91 -0.10
CA ILE A 102 1.54 19.94 0.14
C ILE A 102 2.80 20.69 0.56
N VAL A 103 3.10 21.82 -0.09
CA VAL A 103 4.25 22.66 0.25
C VAL A 103 4.10 23.25 1.66
N ASP A 104 2.89 23.69 2.02
CA ASP A 104 2.63 24.27 3.33
C ASP A 104 2.71 23.21 4.45
N ARG A 105 2.18 22.00 4.23
CA ARG A 105 2.33 20.86 5.16
C ARG A 105 3.78 20.46 5.35
N TYR A 106 4.55 20.37 4.26
CA TYR A 106 5.97 20.06 4.35
C TYR A 106 6.72 21.11 5.19
N LYS A 107 6.40 22.40 5.02
CA LYS A 107 6.99 23.50 5.79
C LYS A 107 6.55 23.51 7.26
N ALA A 108 5.31 23.10 7.54
CA ALA A 108 4.79 23.01 8.90
C ALA A 108 5.58 21.98 9.74
N GLY A 109 6.14 20.95 9.10
CA GLY A 109 6.93 19.92 9.77
C GLY A 109 6.05 18.86 10.44
N GLY A 110 6.60 18.15 11.42
CA GLY A 110 5.89 17.10 12.16
C GLY A 110 5.70 15.81 11.35
N THR A 111 4.67 15.04 11.71
CA THR A 111 4.37 13.72 11.12
C THR A 111 4.05 13.82 9.63
N ASP A 112 3.36 14.88 9.20
CA ASP A 112 2.99 15.08 7.80
C ASP A 112 4.23 15.22 6.91
N ARG A 113 5.25 15.92 7.41
CA ARG A 113 6.53 16.05 6.71
C ARG A 113 7.23 14.70 6.59
N GLU A 114 7.25 13.91 7.65
CA GLU A 114 7.87 12.57 7.64
C GLU A 114 7.19 11.64 6.62
N GLU A 115 5.85 11.64 6.55
CA GLU A 115 5.10 10.86 5.57
C GLU A 115 5.38 11.32 4.13
N LEU A 116 5.50 12.63 3.89
CA LEU A 116 5.87 13.18 2.57
C LEU A 116 7.33 12.86 2.20
N GLU A 117 8.26 12.92 3.15
CA GLU A 117 9.67 12.53 2.94
C GLU A 117 9.78 11.04 2.59
N MET A 118 9.04 10.18 3.29
CA MET A 118 8.95 8.75 2.97
C MET A 118 8.39 8.50 1.57
N ALA A 119 7.30 9.18 1.19
CA ALA A 119 6.73 9.07 -0.16
C ALA A 119 7.74 9.46 -1.25
N LEU A 120 8.53 10.52 -1.01
CA LEU A 120 9.58 10.94 -1.94
C LEU A 120 10.69 9.88 -2.05
N LEU A 121 11.15 9.35 -0.92
CA LEU A 121 12.19 8.31 -0.89
C LEU A 121 11.73 7.04 -1.60
N GLU A 122 10.48 6.63 -1.44
CA GLU A 122 9.90 5.49 -2.15
C GLU A 122 9.87 5.72 -3.67
N SER A 123 9.48 6.92 -4.12
CA SER A 123 9.51 7.27 -5.55
C SER A 123 10.92 7.26 -6.12
N ILE A 124 11.90 7.78 -5.37
CA ILE A 124 13.32 7.73 -5.78
C ILE A 124 13.84 6.30 -5.79
N SER A 125 13.50 5.49 -4.78
CA SER A 125 13.91 4.08 -4.70
C SER A 125 13.35 3.24 -5.84
N LYS A 126 12.12 3.55 -6.30
CA LYS A 126 11.45 2.82 -7.39
C LYS A 126 12.04 3.15 -8.76
N TRP A 127 12.42 4.41 -9.00
CA TRP A 127 12.83 4.87 -10.34
C TRP A 127 14.33 5.18 -10.46
N GLY A 128 15.07 5.29 -9.36
CA GLY A 128 16.49 5.70 -9.34
C GLY A 128 16.69 7.20 -9.46
N LEU A 129 17.83 7.72 -8.98
CA LEU A 129 18.16 9.14 -8.91
C LEU A 129 18.83 9.69 -10.20
N ASP A 130 18.27 9.35 -11.36
CA ASP A 130 18.78 9.81 -12.65
C ASP A 130 18.00 11.00 -13.20
N ARG A 131 18.68 11.89 -13.93
CA ARG A 131 18.04 13.06 -14.57
C ARG A 131 16.93 12.66 -15.55
N SER A 132 17.08 11.53 -16.23
CA SER A 132 16.08 10.97 -17.15
C SER A 132 14.80 10.53 -16.41
N ASN A 133 14.91 10.13 -15.15
CA ASN A 133 13.81 9.62 -14.34
C ASN A 133 13.08 10.71 -13.56
N TYR A 134 13.57 11.96 -13.55
CA TYR A 134 12.96 13.08 -12.82
C TYR A 134 11.45 13.22 -13.08
N LYS A 135 11.00 13.12 -14.34
CA LYS A 135 9.57 13.22 -14.68
C LYS A 135 8.74 12.08 -14.06
N LYS A 136 9.29 10.86 -14.03
CA LYS A 136 8.63 9.68 -13.44
C LYS A 136 8.57 9.77 -11.92
N ILE A 137 9.68 10.14 -11.29
CA ILE A 137 9.76 10.37 -9.84
C ILE A 137 8.75 11.44 -9.43
N LYS A 138 8.69 12.56 -10.17
CA LYS A 138 7.74 13.64 -9.88
C LYS A 138 6.29 13.17 -9.98
N ALA A 139 5.92 12.44 -11.03
CA ALA A 139 4.55 11.95 -11.22
C ALA A 139 4.15 10.94 -10.12
N ASP A 140 5.04 9.98 -9.81
CA ASP A 140 4.84 8.99 -8.74
C ASP A 140 4.73 9.68 -7.37
N PHE A 141 5.58 10.67 -7.09
CA PHE A 141 5.55 11.45 -5.86
C PHE A 141 4.24 12.21 -5.69
N VAL A 142 3.78 12.92 -6.73
CA VAL A 142 2.50 13.65 -6.68
C VAL A 142 1.33 12.70 -6.40
N MET A 143 1.32 11.52 -7.03
CA MET A 143 0.32 10.49 -6.78
C MET A 143 0.36 9.99 -5.33
N ARG A 144 1.56 9.74 -4.78
CA ARG A 144 1.72 9.33 -3.39
C ARG A 144 1.30 10.43 -2.40
N CYS A 145 1.63 11.69 -2.66
CA CYS A 145 1.16 12.81 -1.84
C CYS A 145 -0.36 12.86 -1.75
N LYS A 146 -1.06 12.57 -2.86
CA LYS A 146 -2.52 12.47 -2.88
C LYS A 146 -3.00 11.33 -1.97
N TRP A 147 -2.40 10.15 -2.04
CA TRP A 147 -2.76 9.03 -1.16
C TRP A 147 -2.45 9.28 0.31
N VAL A 148 -1.32 9.94 0.61
CA VAL A 148 -0.97 10.36 1.98
C VAL A 148 -2.04 11.32 2.51
N ARG A 149 -2.46 12.30 1.70
CA ARG A 149 -3.54 13.22 2.07
C ARG A 149 -4.84 12.48 2.38
N GLU A 150 -5.30 11.64 1.46
CA GLU A 150 -6.53 10.84 1.63
C GLU A 150 -6.47 10.00 2.91
N ARG A 151 -5.34 9.33 3.15
CA ARG A 151 -5.13 8.52 4.35
C ARG A 151 -5.12 9.33 5.64
N MET A 152 -4.55 10.53 5.62
CA MET A 152 -4.56 11.42 6.79
C MET A 152 -5.95 11.97 7.07
N GLU A 153 -6.71 12.33 6.04
CA GLU A 153 -8.12 12.72 6.16
C GLU A 153 -8.97 11.57 6.73
N ASP A 154 -8.71 10.32 6.33
CA ASP A 154 -9.38 9.14 6.88
C ASP A 154 -9.06 8.94 8.37
N LYS A 155 -7.77 9.04 8.75
CA LYS A 155 -7.35 8.98 10.17
C LYS A 155 -8.02 10.09 10.99
N GLU A 156 -8.10 11.31 10.46
CA GLU A 156 -8.78 12.41 11.14
C GLU A 156 -10.27 12.13 11.31
N GLN A 157 -10.95 11.58 10.30
CA GLN A 157 -12.36 11.20 10.40
C GLN A 157 -12.58 10.11 11.46
N GLU A 158 -11.68 9.13 11.54
CA GLU A 158 -11.65 8.10 12.57
C GLU A 158 -11.49 8.69 13.98
N VAL A 159 -10.50 9.57 14.18
CA VAL A 159 -10.23 10.22 15.48
C VAL A 159 -11.39 11.09 15.93
N HIS A 160 -12.03 11.81 15.02
CA HIS A 160 -13.19 12.66 15.32
C HIS A 160 -14.48 11.86 15.55
N GLY A 161 -14.42 10.52 15.50
CA GLY A 161 -15.60 9.68 15.67
C GLY A 161 -16.62 9.84 14.55
N LYS A 162 -16.24 10.44 13.42
CA LYS A 162 -17.07 10.52 12.20
C LYS A 162 -17.03 9.18 11.45
N TRP A 163 -17.07 8.08 12.18
CA TRP A 163 -17.39 6.81 11.59
C TRP A 163 -18.75 6.92 10.94
N TYR A 164 -18.91 6.29 9.78
CA TYR A 164 -20.23 6.03 9.18
C TYR A 164 -21.00 5.07 10.09
N THR A 165 -21.44 5.58 11.24
CA THR A 165 -22.36 4.88 12.13
C THR A 165 -23.67 4.68 11.40
N GLU A 166 -24.36 3.59 11.74
CA GLU A 166 -25.66 3.26 11.15
C GLU A 166 -26.61 4.46 11.22
N ASP A 167 -26.60 5.18 12.35
CA ASP A 167 -27.42 6.35 12.59
C ASP A 167 -27.01 7.57 11.75
N ALA A 168 -25.70 7.80 11.52
CA ALA A 168 -25.23 8.88 10.64
C ALA A 168 -25.58 8.61 9.17
N LEU A 169 -25.45 7.35 8.73
CA LEU A 169 -25.89 6.92 7.41
C LEU A 169 -27.40 7.10 7.25
N LYS A 170 -28.19 6.70 8.26
CA LYS A 170 -29.66 6.88 8.25
C LYS A 170 -30.03 8.36 8.17
N LYS A 171 -29.37 9.22 8.96
CA LYS A 171 -29.60 10.67 8.96
C LYS A 171 -29.22 11.34 7.63
N SER A 172 -28.19 10.85 6.95
CA SER A 172 -27.76 11.40 5.66
C SER A 172 -28.60 10.94 4.46
N GLY A 173 -29.56 10.02 4.67
CA GLY A 173 -30.37 9.44 3.59
C GLY A 173 -29.60 8.49 2.66
N LYS A 174 -28.30 8.27 2.91
CA LYS A 174 -27.45 7.36 2.14
C LYS A 174 -27.47 5.92 2.68
N PHE A 175 -28.29 5.66 3.69
CA PHE A 175 -28.41 4.34 4.29
C PHE A 175 -29.13 3.38 3.35
N SER A 176 -28.40 2.35 2.91
CA SER A 176 -28.97 1.18 2.26
C SER A 176 -28.62 -0.08 3.07
N PRO A 177 -29.62 -0.82 3.59
CA PRO A 177 -29.38 -2.09 4.28
C PRO A 177 -28.59 -3.09 3.42
N ALA A 178 -28.78 -3.05 2.10
CA ALA A 178 -28.07 -3.90 1.15
C ALA A 178 -26.58 -3.54 1.09
N SER A 179 -26.25 -2.24 1.00
CA SER A 179 -24.86 -1.77 0.96
C SER A 179 -24.11 -2.11 2.24
N ILE A 180 -24.75 -2.00 3.41
CA ILE A 180 -24.12 -2.37 4.69
C ILE A 180 -23.88 -3.88 4.77
N LYS A 181 -24.85 -4.71 4.35
CA LYS A 181 -24.64 -6.17 4.27
C LYS A 181 -23.48 -6.51 3.35
N ALA A 182 -23.35 -5.82 2.20
CA ALA A 182 -22.24 -6.00 1.28
C ALA A 182 -20.89 -5.60 1.91
N MET A 183 -20.82 -4.45 2.60
CA MET A 183 -19.60 -4.02 3.31
C MET A 183 -19.22 -4.99 4.42
N VAL A 184 -20.17 -5.46 5.23
CA VAL A 184 -19.91 -6.45 6.28
C VAL A 184 -19.44 -7.77 5.68
N ALA A 185 -20.06 -8.24 4.60
CA ALA A 185 -19.62 -9.44 3.90
C ALA A 185 -18.20 -9.31 3.33
N TYR A 186 -17.87 -8.14 2.76
CA TYR A 186 -16.52 -7.82 2.30
C TYR A 186 -15.53 -7.87 3.46
N CYS A 187 -15.79 -7.15 4.56
CA CYS A 187 -14.90 -7.11 5.71
C CYS A 187 -14.70 -8.49 6.36
N ARG A 188 -15.71 -9.38 6.29
CA ARG A 188 -15.58 -10.76 6.76
C ARG A 188 -14.71 -11.62 5.85
N ARG A 189 -14.77 -11.41 4.53
CA ARG A 189 -13.91 -12.09 3.53
C ARG A 189 -12.50 -11.50 3.45
N PHE A 190 -12.33 -10.25 3.82
CA PHE A 190 -11.07 -9.51 3.73
C PHE A 190 -9.89 -10.12 4.52
N PRO A 191 -10.05 -10.65 5.75
CA PRO A 191 -8.97 -11.35 6.42
C PRO A 191 -8.55 -12.61 5.65
N GLU A 192 -9.45 -13.32 4.98
CA GLU A 192 -9.06 -14.48 4.15
C GLU A 192 -8.27 -14.06 2.91
N SER A 193 -8.52 -12.89 2.33
CA SER A 193 -7.75 -12.40 1.17
C SER A 193 -6.39 -11.82 1.55
N LEU A 194 -6.25 -11.20 2.72
CA LEU A 194 -4.97 -10.67 3.22
C LEU A 194 -4.10 -11.70 3.93
N VAL A 195 -4.69 -12.69 4.60
CA VAL A 195 -3.98 -13.75 5.34
C VAL A 195 -3.71 -14.98 4.44
N ARG A 196 -4.21 -14.98 3.19
CA ARG A 196 -3.70 -15.89 2.16
C ARG A 196 -2.19 -15.75 2.10
N CYS A 197 -1.49 -16.81 2.54
CA CYS A 197 -0.05 -16.88 2.44
C CYS A 197 0.28 -16.81 0.94
N TRP A 198 0.70 -15.65 0.47
CA TRP A 198 1.24 -15.49 -0.88
C TRP A 198 2.50 -16.34 -0.95
N ARG A 199 2.36 -17.61 -1.36
CA ARG A 199 3.50 -18.43 -1.74
C ARG A 199 3.91 -17.97 -3.14
N TYR A 200 4.76 -16.96 -3.17
CA TYR A 200 5.45 -16.56 -4.39
C TYR A 200 6.34 -17.74 -4.80
N ASN A 201 5.91 -18.48 -5.80
CA ASN A 201 6.73 -19.52 -6.42
C ASN A 201 7.33 -18.87 -7.68
N GLU A 202 8.62 -18.54 -7.66
CA GLU A 202 9.34 -17.91 -8.79
C GLU A 202 9.20 -18.70 -10.10
N ASN A 203 8.84 -19.98 -10.05
CA ASN A 203 8.82 -20.89 -11.18
C ASN A 203 7.43 -21.36 -11.63
N VAL A 204 6.33 -20.80 -11.10
CA VAL A 204 4.98 -21.31 -11.38
C VAL A 204 4.02 -20.17 -11.71
N SER A 205 3.67 -20.05 -13.00
CA SER A 205 2.60 -19.19 -13.54
C SER A 205 1.19 -19.77 -13.33
N GLU A 206 1.03 -20.72 -12.41
CA GLU A 206 -0.27 -21.32 -12.07
C GLU A 206 -0.60 -21.04 -10.60
N TYR A 207 -1.81 -20.52 -10.35
CA TYR A 207 -2.33 -20.36 -9.00
C TYR A 207 -3.47 -21.33 -8.72
N TYR A 208 -3.45 -21.89 -7.51
CA TYR A 208 -4.48 -22.78 -6.99
C TYR A 208 -5.26 -22.05 -5.90
N ILE A 209 -6.58 -22.01 -6.03
CA ILE A 209 -7.46 -21.51 -4.97
C ILE A 209 -7.98 -22.75 -4.23
N ILE A 210 -7.73 -22.80 -2.92
CA ILE A 210 -8.28 -23.82 -2.03
C ILE A 210 -9.38 -23.15 -1.23
N ASP A 211 -10.62 -23.59 -1.44
CA ASP A 211 -11.78 -23.09 -0.71
C ASP A 211 -11.92 -23.78 0.66
N GLU A 212 -12.83 -23.28 1.52
CA GLU A 212 -13.03 -23.80 2.89
C GLU A 212 -13.43 -25.28 2.95
N ASP A 213 -14.07 -25.76 1.88
CA ASP A 213 -14.42 -27.16 1.67
C ASP A 213 -13.24 -28.02 1.18
N LYS A 214 -12.04 -27.43 1.08
CA LYS A 214 -10.81 -28.02 0.57
C LYS A 214 -10.89 -28.43 -0.91
N THR A 215 -11.86 -27.91 -1.65
CA THR A 215 -11.88 -28.10 -3.10
C THR A 215 -10.79 -27.25 -3.75
N LEU A 216 -10.08 -27.84 -4.71
CA LEU A 216 -8.90 -27.25 -5.33
C LEU A 216 -9.27 -26.78 -6.74
N HIS A 217 -9.45 -25.47 -6.90
CA HIS A 217 -9.73 -24.86 -8.20
C HIS A 217 -8.42 -24.45 -8.88
N ARG A 218 -8.06 -25.17 -9.94
CA ARG A 218 -6.94 -24.80 -10.84
C ARG A 218 -7.43 -23.77 -11.85
N LYS A 219 -7.03 -22.51 -11.68
CA LYS A 219 -7.19 -21.48 -12.72
C LYS A 219 -5.84 -21.26 -13.38
N ALA A 220 -5.70 -21.78 -14.60
CA ALA A 220 -4.60 -21.41 -15.47
C ALA A 220 -4.98 -20.09 -16.16
N GLU A 221 -4.33 -18.99 -15.78
CA GLU A 221 -4.30 -17.82 -16.65
C GLU A 221 -3.46 -18.21 -17.86
N ARG A 222 -4.13 -18.37 -19.01
CA ARG A 222 -3.45 -18.41 -20.30
C ARG A 222 -2.81 -17.04 -20.46
N THR A 223 -1.51 -16.93 -20.18
CA THR A 223 -0.70 -15.83 -20.68
C THR A 223 -0.96 -15.80 -22.19
N LYS A 224 -1.62 -14.74 -22.67
CA LYS A 224 -1.64 -14.43 -24.09
C LYS A 224 -0.18 -14.26 -24.47
N GLU A 225 0.39 -15.31 -25.07
CA GLU A 225 1.66 -15.19 -25.77
C GLU A 225 1.47 -14.05 -26.76
N THR A 226 2.17 -12.96 -26.49
CA THR A 226 2.30 -11.86 -27.42
C THR A 226 3.04 -12.48 -28.61
N GLU A 227 2.32 -12.79 -29.68
CA GLU A 227 2.90 -13.17 -30.95
C GLU A 227 3.91 -12.07 -31.32
N ALA A 228 5.19 -12.40 -31.19
CA ALA A 228 6.26 -11.52 -31.63
C ALA A 228 6.08 -11.30 -33.13
N PRO A 229 6.16 -10.07 -33.64
CA PRO A 229 6.06 -9.82 -35.07
C PRO A 229 7.20 -10.56 -35.79
N GLU A 230 6.84 -11.59 -36.56
CA GLU A 230 7.72 -12.25 -37.51
C GLU A 230 8.17 -11.21 -38.55
N GLY A 231 9.36 -10.66 -38.37
CA GLY A 231 9.92 -9.81 -39.41
C GLY A 231 11.06 -8.93 -38.96
N LEU A 232 12.21 -9.51 -38.64
CA LEU A 232 13.49 -8.79 -38.78
C LEU A 232 14.64 -9.76 -39.04
N GLY A 233 15.05 -9.77 -40.31
CA GLY A 233 16.40 -9.92 -40.83
C GLY A 233 17.42 -10.76 -40.05
N LYS A 234 17.73 -11.92 -40.64
CA LYS A 234 18.92 -12.73 -40.40
C LYS A 234 20.19 -11.87 -40.42
N ASN A 235 20.88 -11.78 -39.29
CA ASN A 235 22.34 -11.63 -39.24
C ASN A 235 22.84 -12.48 -38.06
N LEU A 236 23.05 -13.76 -38.35
CA LEU A 236 23.76 -14.70 -37.48
C LEU A 236 25.23 -14.24 -37.39
N VAL A 237 25.61 -13.65 -36.26
CA VAL A 237 26.98 -13.72 -35.79
C VAL A 237 27.07 -14.97 -34.93
N ALA A 238 27.87 -15.94 -35.39
CA ALA A 238 28.09 -17.19 -34.67
C ALA A 238 28.69 -16.91 -33.29
N LEU A 239 27.93 -17.25 -32.25
CA LEU A 239 28.44 -17.33 -30.88
C LEU A 239 29.33 -18.60 -30.79
N PRO A 240 30.54 -18.51 -30.22
CA PRO A 240 31.37 -19.71 -30.01
C PRO A 240 30.76 -20.62 -28.95
N ASP A 241 30.81 -21.93 -29.21
CA ASP A 241 30.23 -22.97 -28.37
C ASP A 241 30.72 -22.88 -26.90
N PRO A 242 29.81 -23.04 -25.93
CA PRO A 242 30.20 -23.07 -24.53
C PRO A 242 31.06 -24.30 -24.23
N LYS A 243 32.24 -24.04 -23.63
CA LYS A 243 33.17 -25.06 -23.14
C LYS A 243 32.45 -26.01 -22.16
N PRO A 244 32.62 -27.34 -22.28
CA PRO A 244 32.05 -28.29 -21.33
C PRO A 244 32.63 -28.07 -19.93
N ALA A 245 31.75 -28.06 -18.93
CA ALA A 245 32.10 -27.93 -17.53
C ALA A 245 32.96 -29.13 -17.07
N PRO A 246 33.97 -28.93 -16.21
CA PRO A 246 34.77 -30.02 -15.67
C PRO A 246 33.92 -30.95 -14.80
N GLU A 247 34.07 -32.26 -15.03
CA GLU A 247 33.47 -33.32 -14.23
C GLU A 247 33.85 -33.15 -12.75
N VAL A 248 32.83 -32.98 -11.91
CA VAL A 248 32.98 -32.98 -10.46
C VAL A 248 33.24 -34.42 -10.02
N VAL A 249 34.51 -34.73 -9.75
CA VAL A 249 34.94 -36.00 -9.14
C VAL A 249 34.30 -36.10 -7.76
N GLY A 250 33.39 -37.06 -7.60
CA GLY A 250 32.68 -37.31 -6.35
C GLY A 250 33.62 -37.70 -5.22
N SER A 251 33.63 -36.91 -4.14
CA SER A 251 34.22 -37.30 -2.86
C SER A 251 33.32 -38.32 -2.16
N GLN A 252 33.79 -39.57 -2.10
CA GLN A 252 33.27 -40.62 -1.23
C GLN A 252 33.46 -40.21 0.23
N VAL A 253 32.37 -39.90 0.94
CA VAL A 253 32.39 -39.70 2.40
C VAL A 253 31.88 -40.98 3.05
N GLY A 254 32.81 -41.84 3.46
CA GLY A 254 32.51 -43.03 4.25
C GLY A 254 32.04 -42.65 5.66
N HIS A 255 30.78 -42.95 5.98
CA HIS A 255 30.28 -42.92 7.37
C HIS A 255 30.40 -44.33 7.95
N HIS A 256 31.41 -44.52 8.80
CA HIS A 256 31.55 -45.69 9.65
C HIS A 256 30.82 -45.38 10.97
N CYS A 257 29.62 -45.92 11.14
CA CYS A 257 28.87 -45.84 12.40
C CYS A 257 29.07 -47.17 13.14
N SER A 258 29.95 -47.18 14.14
CA SER A 258 30.11 -48.31 15.07
C SER A 258 29.17 -48.09 16.26
N PHE A 259 28.24 -49.02 16.44
CA PHE A 259 27.36 -49.12 17.60
C PHE A 259 28.07 -49.95 18.68
N MET A 260 28.19 -49.39 19.88
CA MET A 260 28.38 -50.12 21.15
C MET A 260 27.55 -49.42 22.22
#